data_AF-A0A3G6RX70-F1
#
_entry.id   AF-A0A3G6RX70-F1
#
_cell.length_a   1.000
_cell.length_b   1.000
_cell.length_c   1.000
_cell.angle_alpha   90.00
_cell.angle_beta   90.00
_cell.angle_gamma   90.00
#
_symmetry.space_group_name_H-M   'P 1'
#
loop_
_entity.id
_entity.type
_entity.pdbx_description
1 polymer ?
#
loop_
_entity_poly.entity_id
_entity_poly.type
_entity_poly.pdbx_seq_one_letter_code
_entity_poly.pdbx_strand_id
1 'polypeptide(L)'
;MKPKIPFRIGYQYDNWELDVITLPDRIPENDLYISYLWVGNETKMFLNFPPHRTELIFYWDILNTVILTFLDRDIEYYYKILNALETKFGQSEVLKNKRAIINKYKTKNIEYWCIYKLRTITIQYGISQTMNRIYNTLLC
;
A
#
# COMPACT_ATOMS: atom_id res chain seq x y z
N MET A 1 -20.84 5.18 3.42
CA MET A 1 -19.82 6.05 2.79
C MET A 1 -19.39 5.45 1.45
N LYS A 2 -19.09 6.29 0.44
CA LYS A 2 -18.51 5.79 -0.83
C LYS A 2 -17.11 5.22 -0.54
N PRO A 3 -16.76 4.01 -1.04
CA PRO A 3 -15.41 3.45 -0.88
C PRO A 3 -14.35 4.38 -1.46
N LYS A 4 -13.39 4.80 -0.62
CA LYS A 4 -12.31 5.73 -0.98
C LYS A 4 -10.95 5.09 -0.80
N ILE A 5 -9.98 5.56 -1.57
CA ILE A 5 -8.57 5.25 -1.37
C ILE A 5 -7.99 6.45 -0.61
N PRO A 6 -7.42 6.24 0.59
CA PRO A 6 -6.75 7.28 1.34
C PRO A 6 -5.42 7.62 0.65
N PHE A 7 -4.82 8.77 0.97
CA PHE A 7 -3.49 9.19 0.48
C PHE A 7 -3.31 9.14 -1.05
N ARG A 8 -3.55 10.28 -1.70
CA ARG A 8 -3.41 10.38 -3.15
C ARG A 8 -1.95 10.46 -3.56
N ILE A 9 -1.50 9.51 -4.38
CA ILE A 9 -0.18 9.51 -5.00
C ILE A 9 0.06 10.82 -5.75
N GLY A 10 1.28 11.37 -5.62
CA GLY A 10 1.69 12.64 -6.23
C GLY A 10 1.51 13.88 -5.34
N TYR A 11 1.01 13.72 -4.11
CA TYR A 11 0.81 14.82 -3.18
C TYR A 11 2.08 15.11 -2.37
N GLN A 12 2.23 16.36 -1.95
CA GLN A 12 3.39 16.83 -1.20
C GLN A 12 3.39 16.35 0.26
N TYR A 13 4.58 16.15 0.82
CA TYR A 13 4.85 15.79 2.20
C TYR A 13 4.16 16.73 3.21
N ASP A 14 4.17 18.04 2.95
CA ASP A 14 3.55 19.09 3.78
C ASP A 14 2.08 18.82 4.14
N ASN A 15 1.37 18.02 3.34
CA ASN A 15 -0.01 17.62 3.65
C ASN A 15 -0.12 16.74 4.91
N TRP A 16 0.98 16.12 5.35
CA TRP A 16 1.00 15.11 6.42
C TRP A 16 2.19 15.25 7.37
N GLU A 17 3.03 16.28 7.22
CA GLU A 17 4.26 16.47 8.01
C GLU A 17 4.04 16.29 9.53
N LEU A 18 2.93 16.82 10.06
CA LEU A 18 2.60 16.75 11.49
C LEU A 18 1.98 15.42 11.94
N ASP A 19 1.59 14.57 11.00
CA ASP A 19 0.86 13.31 11.22
C ASP A 19 1.72 12.07 10.94
N VAL A 20 3.03 12.23 10.79
CA VAL A 20 3.94 11.16 10.42
C VAL A 20 5.19 11.09 11.29
N ILE A 21 5.78 9.90 11.38
CA ILE A 21 7.07 9.66 12.05
C ILE A 21 7.99 8.91 11.09
N THR A 22 9.25 9.35 10.97
CA THR A 22 10.25 8.72 10.11
C THR A 22 10.49 7.26 10.50
N LEU A 23 10.64 6.39 9.49
CA LEU A 23 11.01 4.99 9.62
C LEU A 23 12.38 4.75 9.00
N PRO A 24 13.05 3.62 9.30
CA PRO A 24 14.17 3.17 8.51
C PRO A 24 13.78 3.02 7.03
N ASP A 25 14.66 3.47 6.14
CA ASP A 25 14.37 3.45 4.71
C ASP A 25 14.23 2.03 4.18
N ARG A 26 13.19 1.81 3.36
CA ARG A 26 13.00 0.55 2.65
C ARG A 26 13.93 0.37 1.46
N ILE A 27 14.43 1.47 0.90
CA ILE A 27 15.34 1.49 -0.25
C ILE A 27 16.64 2.19 0.20
N PRO A 28 17.43 1.55 1.07
CA PRO A 28 18.60 2.19 1.68
C PRO A 28 19.68 2.55 0.63
N GLU A 29 19.68 1.91 -0.54
CA GLU A 29 20.57 2.26 -1.65
C GLU A 29 20.16 3.55 -2.39
N ASN A 30 19.06 4.21 -1.99
CA ASN A 30 18.55 5.42 -2.62
C ASN A 30 18.02 6.41 -1.57
N ASP A 31 18.89 7.36 -1.21
CA ASP A 31 18.66 8.44 -0.24
C ASP A 31 17.53 9.42 -0.60
N LEU A 32 17.00 9.35 -1.83
CA LEU A 32 15.86 10.16 -2.26
C LEU A 32 14.51 9.58 -1.83
N TYR A 33 14.49 8.33 -1.35
CA TYR A 33 13.29 7.71 -0.83
C TYR A 33 13.29 7.75 0.69
N ILE A 34 12.20 8.26 1.27
CA ILE A 34 12.04 8.31 2.73
C ILE A 34 10.73 7.62 3.11
N SER A 35 10.83 6.70 4.07
CA SER A 35 9.68 5.99 4.63
C SER A 35 9.16 6.68 5.89
N TYR A 36 7.85 6.84 5.98
CA TYR A 36 7.18 7.41 7.14
C TYR A 36 6.01 6.54 7.60
N LEU A 37 5.85 6.40 8.92
CA LEU A 37 4.69 5.82 9.55
C LEU A 37 3.60 6.88 9.70
N TRP A 38 2.40 6.61 9.22
CA TRP A 38 1.22 7.42 9.55
C TRP A 38 0.83 7.23 11.02
N VAL A 39 0.78 8.32 11.78
CA VAL A 39 0.37 8.38 13.19
C VAL A 39 -0.75 9.39 13.46
N GLY A 40 -1.30 10.02 12.42
CA GLY A 40 -2.40 10.97 12.57
C GLY A 40 -3.63 10.37 13.26
N ASN A 41 -4.38 11.23 13.94
CA ASN A 41 -5.46 10.85 14.86
C ASN A 41 -6.60 10.04 14.22
N GLU A 42 -6.81 10.19 12.91
CA GLU A 42 -7.86 9.47 12.19
C GLU A 42 -7.31 8.27 11.43
N THR A 43 -7.91 7.10 11.64
CA THR A 43 -7.66 5.93 10.77
C THR A 43 -8.20 6.22 9.36
N LYS A 44 -7.30 6.35 8.40
CA LYS A 44 -7.67 6.53 6.99
C LYS A 44 -8.04 5.18 6.36
N MET A 45 -9.35 4.97 6.16
CA MET A 45 -9.91 3.72 5.63
C MET A 45 -9.57 3.51 4.15
N PHE A 46 -9.16 2.30 3.78
CA PHE A 46 -8.97 1.88 2.39
C PHE A 46 -10.15 1.05 1.92
N LEU A 47 -10.96 1.59 0.99
CA LEU A 47 -12.17 0.95 0.48
C LEU A 47 -13.11 0.45 1.59
N ASN A 48 -13.21 1.22 2.68
CA ASN A 48 -13.93 0.90 3.92
C ASN A 48 -13.30 -0.21 4.79
N PHE A 49 -12.04 -0.56 4.56
CA PHE A 49 -11.26 -1.44 5.41
C PHE A 49 -10.24 -0.63 6.24
N PRO A 50 -10.23 -0.74 7.58
CA PRO A 50 -9.25 -0.07 8.43
C PRO A 50 -7.93 -0.86 8.43
N PRO A 51 -6.81 -0.28 7.95
CA PRO A 51 -5.51 -0.89 8.13
C PRO A 51 -5.04 -0.76 9.58
N HIS A 52 -4.20 -1.69 10.05
CA HIS A 52 -3.57 -1.57 11.37
C HIS A 52 -2.35 -0.65 11.31
N ARG A 53 -1.67 -0.63 10.16
CA ARG A 53 -0.49 0.19 9.93
C ARG A 53 -0.54 0.76 8.52
N THR A 54 -0.17 2.03 8.40
CA THR A 54 -0.04 2.74 7.12
C THR A 54 1.36 3.33 7.06
N GLU A 55 2.07 3.03 5.98
CA GLU A 55 3.38 3.59 5.70
C GLU A 55 3.32 4.37 4.38
N LEU A 56 3.86 5.58 4.41
CA LEU A 56 3.91 6.52 3.30
C LEU A 56 5.37 6.62 2.85
N ILE A 57 5.61 6.37 1.57
CA ILE A 57 6.95 6.39 0.99
C ILE A 57 7.00 7.52 -0.03
N PHE A 58 7.84 8.49 0.28
CA PHE A 58 8.03 9.67 -0.54
C PHE A 58 9.28 9.50 -1.40
N TYR A 59 9.25 10.09 -2.59
CA TYR A 59 10.43 10.33 -3.41
C TYR A 59 10.61 11.85 -3.47
N TRP A 60 11.72 12.36 -2.92
CA TRP A 60 11.78 13.76 -2.48
C TRP A 60 10.57 14.05 -1.58
N ASP A 61 9.85 15.15 -1.82
CA ASP A 61 8.67 15.52 -1.05
C ASP A 61 7.37 14.99 -1.65
N ILE A 62 7.41 14.10 -2.64
CA ILE A 62 6.22 13.63 -3.36
C ILE A 62 5.86 12.20 -2.94
N LEU A 63 4.63 12.01 -2.46
CA LEU A 63 4.11 10.70 -2.10
C LEU A 63 4.11 9.78 -3.32
N ASN A 64 4.98 8.78 -3.30
CA ASN A 64 5.21 7.90 -4.42
C ASN A 64 4.47 6.57 -4.24
N THR A 65 4.54 6.00 -3.03
CA THR A 65 3.97 4.70 -2.70
C THR A 65 3.37 4.70 -1.30
N VAL A 66 2.29 3.95 -1.11
CA VAL A 66 1.66 3.71 0.19
C VAL A 66 1.59 2.21 0.43
N ILE A 67 1.86 1.81 1.67
CA ILE A 67 1.74 0.44 2.14
C ILE A 67 0.76 0.41 3.31
N LEU A 68 -0.27 -0.42 3.19
CA LEU A 68 -1.25 -0.67 4.23
C LEU A 68 -1.10 -2.11 4.70
N THR A 69 -1.01 -2.32 6.01
CA THR A 69 -0.87 -3.65 6.60
C THR A 69 -2.09 -4.01 7.43
N PHE A 70 -2.63 -5.19 7.16
CA PHE A 70 -3.71 -5.82 7.90
C PHE A 70 -3.19 -7.09 8.56
N LEU A 71 -3.03 -7.07 9.88
CA LEU A 71 -2.49 -8.18 10.67
C LEU A 71 -3.60 -9.17 11.09
N ASP A 72 -3.19 -10.42 11.33
CA ASP A 72 -4.01 -11.51 11.86
C ASP A 72 -5.32 -11.77 11.10
N ARG A 73 -5.34 -11.46 9.80
CA ARG A 73 -6.48 -11.66 8.92
C ARG A 73 -6.45 -13.03 8.27
N ASP A 74 -7.61 -13.64 8.14
CA ASP A 74 -7.80 -14.89 7.42
C ASP A 74 -7.97 -14.64 5.91
N ILE A 75 -8.08 -15.75 5.18
CA ILE A 75 -8.27 -15.75 3.73
C ILE A 75 -9.65 -15.19 3.33
N GLU A 76 -10.66 -15.28 4.19
CA GLU A 76 -11.99 -14.73 3.90
C GLU A 76 -11.94 -13.19 3.90
N TYR A 77 -11.26 -12.59 4.88
CA TYR A 77 -11.03 -11.15 4.94
C TYR A 77 -10.21 -10.67 3.74
N TYR A 78 -9.24 -11.46 3.29
CA TYR A 78 -8.51 -11.21 2.04
C TYR A 78 -9.46 -11.11 0.84
N TYR A 79 -10.34 -12.10 0.65
CA TYR A 79 -11.30 -12.08 -0.46
C TYR A 79 -12.31 -10.94 -0.37
N LYS A 80 -12.67 -10.46 0.84
CA LYS A 80 -13.49 -9.25 1.02
C LYS A 80 -12.79 -8.01 0.45
N ILE A 81 -11.51 -7.82 0.74
CA ILE A 81 -10.73 -6.71 0.16
C ILE A 81 -10.57 -6.91 -1.36
N LEU A 82 -10.30 -8.13 -1.81
CA LEU A 82 -10.15 -8.46 -3.22
C LEU A 82 -11.41 -8.09 -4.02
N ASN A 83 -12.59 -8.48 -3.54
CA ASN A 83 -13.86 -8.14 -4.17
C ASN A 83 -14.10 -6.62 -4.24
N ALA A 84 -13.70 -5.87 -3.21
CA ALA A 84 -13.80 -4.41 -3.24
C ALA A 84 -12.84 -3.77 -4.25
N LEU A 85 -11.64 -4.34 -4.42
CA LEU A 85 -10.69 -3.94 -5.46
C LEU A 85 -11.23 -4.27 -6.86
N GLU A 86 -11.78 -5.46 -7.06
CA GLU A 86 -12.35 -5.90 -8.33
C GLU A 86 -13.56 -5.05 -8.73
N THR A 87 -14.43 -4.73 -7.77
CA THR A 87 -15.56 -3.81 -7.99
C THR A 87 -15.07 -2.42 -8.46
N LYS A 88 -13.91 -1.98 -7.97
CA LYS A 88 -13.36 -0.66 -8.28
C LYS A 88 -12.53 -0.62 -9.57
N PHE A 89 -11.79 -1.68 -9.85
CA PHE A 89 -10.74 -1.70 -10.87
C PHE A 89 -10.91 -2.76 -11.96
N GLY A 90 -11.88 -3.67 -11.82
CA GLY A 90 -12.04 -4.84 -12.68
C GLY A 90 -11.13 -5.99 -12.25
N GLN A 91 -10.99 -7.00 -13.11
CA GLN A 91 -10.22 -8.20 -12.81
C GLN A 91 -8.72 -7.91 -12.59
N SER A 92 -8.13 -8.62 -11.64
CA SER A 92 -6.70 -8.57 -11.35
C SER A 92 -5.89 -9.47 -12.28
N GLU A 93 -4.62 -9.13 -12.41
CA GLU A 93 -3.56 -10.07 -12.79
C GLU A 93 -3.10 -10.84 -11.53
N VAL A 94 -3.14 -12.16 -11.57
CA VAL A 94 -2.66 -13.02 -10.47
C VAL A 94 -1.18 -13.36 -10.70
N LEU A 95 -0.31 -13.00 -9.76
CA LEU A 95 1.12 -13.33 -9.84
C LEU A 95 1.42 -14.65 -9.12
N LYS A 96 2.17 -15.54 -9.78
CA LYS A 96 2.59 -16.82 -9.20
C LYS A 96 3.67 -16.60 -8.14
N ASN A 97 3.38 -16.93 -6.89
CA ASN A 97 4.36 -16.95 -5.81
C ASN A 97 4.10 -18.15 -4.88
N LYS A 98 5.15 -18.87 -4.47
CA LYS A 98 5.01 -20.08 -3.63
C LYS A 98 4.60 -19.78 -2.18
N ARG A 99 4.82 -18.55 -1.70
CA ARG A 99 4.67 -18.14 -0.29
C ARG A 99 3.57 -17.11 -0.06
N ALA A 100 2.97 -16.59 -1.13
CA ALA A 100 1.97 -15.53 -1.05
C ALA A 100 0.97 -15.62 -2.21
N ILE A 101 -0.26 -15.15 -1.97
CA ILE A 101 -1.24 -14.88 -3.03
C ILE A 101 -1.14 -13.40 -3.38
N ILE A 102 -0.95 -13.08 -4.66
CA ILE A 102 -0.70 -11.71 -5.10
C ILE A 102 -1.64 -11.38 -6.25
N ASN A 103 -2.44 -10.33 -6.05
CA ASN A 103 -3.35 -9.78 -7.04
C ASN A 103 -2.91 -8.36 -7.39
N LYS A 104 -2.72 -8.10 -8.68
CA LYS A 104 -2.27 -6.81 -9.20
C LYS A 104 -3.38 -6.16 -10.02
N TYR A 105 -3.57 -4.86 -9.80
CA TYR A 105 -4.46 -4.00 -10.56
C TYR A 105 -3.67 -2.81 -11.08
N LYS A 106 -4.04 -2.29 -12.25
CA LYS A 106 -3.39 -1.13 -12.84
C LYS A 106 -4.42 -0.11 -13.30
N THR A 107 -4.23 1.14 -12.92
CA THR A 107 -5.03 2.27 -13.42
C THR A 107 -4.11 3.40 -13.88
N LYS A 108 -4.08 3.65 -15.19
CA LYS A 108 -3.16 4.64 -15.78
C LYS A 108 -1.71 4.40 -15.31
N ASN A 109 -1.20 5.28 -14.45
CA ASN A 109 0.17 5.29 -13.94
C ASN A 109 0.32 4.73 -12.52
N ILE A 110 -0.78 4.28 -11.89
CA ILE A 110 -0.79 3.74 -10.53
C ILE A 110 -1.06 2.24 -10.59
N GLU A 111 -0.28 1.48 -9.84
CA GLU A 111 -0.52 0.07 -9.57
C GLU A 111 -1.02 -0.14 -8.15
N TYR A 112 -1.83 -1.18 -7.97
CA TYR A 112 -2.33 -1.64 -6.68
C TYR A 112 -2.03 -3.13 -6.57
N TRP A 113 -1.42 -3.53 -5.47
CA TRP A 113 -1.00 -4.90 -5.21
C TRP A 113 -1.66 -5.33 -3.91
N CYS A 114 -2.39 -6.44 -3.94
CA CYS A 114 -3.02 -7.07 -2.79
C CYS A 114 -2.31 -8.40 -2.52
N ILE A 115 -1.52 -8.42 -1.45
CA ILE A 115 -0.62 -9.52 -1.11
C ILE A 115 -1.14 -10.19 0.17
N TYR A 116 -1.35 -11.50 0.14
CA TYR A 116 -1.67 -12.30 1.33
C TYR A 116 -0.55 -13.29 1.62
N LYS A 117 0.07 -13.16 2.80
CA LYS A 117 1.18 -14.00 3.28
C LYS A 117 1.04 -14.15 4.80
N LEU A 118 1.08 -15.39 5.31
CA LEU A 118 1.12 -15.69 6.76
C LEU A 118 0.10 -14.88 7.60
N ARG A 119 -1.19 -14.91 7.22
CA ARG A 119 -2.28 -14.15 7.87
C ARG A 119 -2.11 -12.62 7.88
N THR A 120 -1.19 -12.11 7.07
CA THR A 120 -1.02 -10.67 6.84
C THR A 120 -1.48 -10.35 5.43
N ILE A 121 -2.32 -9.33 5.32
CA ILE A 121 -2.67 -8.72 4.03
C ILE A 121 -1.92 -7.41 3.91
N THR A 122 -1.21 -7.23 2.82
CA THR A 122 -0.55 -5.98 2.48
C THR A 122 -1.17 -5.41 1.21
N ILE A 123 -1.67 -4.18 1.30
CA ILE A 123 -2.05 -3.39 0.14
C ILE A 123 -0.92 -2.42 -0.14
N GLN A 124 -0.29 -2.52 -1.30
CA GLN A 124 0.70 -1.57 -1.78
C GLN A 124 0.12 -0.84 -2.99
N TYR A 125 0.21 0.48 -3.04
CA TYR A 125 -0.13 1.22 -4.25
C TYR A 125 0.75 2.44 -4.47
N GLY A 126 1.03 2.74 -5.73
CA GLY A 126 2.03 3.75 -6.08
C GLY A 126 2.36 3.76 -7.56
N ILE A 127 3.38 4.54 -7.92
CA ILE A 127 3.85 4.67 -9.30
C ILE A 127 4.54 3.36 -9.72
N SER A 128 4.12 2.78 -10.86
CA SER A 128 4.60 1.47 -11.37
C SER A 128 6.11 1.24 -11.27
N GLN A 129 6.92 2.25 -11.59
CA GLN A 129 8.38 2.14 -11.64
C GLN A 129 8.99 1.85 -10.26
N THR A 130 8.41 2.40 -9.20
CA THR A 130 8.92 2.25 -7.82
C THR A 130 8.35 1.00 -7.15
N MET A 131 7.15 0.57 -7.53
CA MET A 131 6.44 -0.56 -6.93
C MET A 131 7.26 -1.85 -6.88
N ASN A 132 7.99 -2.17 -7.96
CA ASN A 132 8.83 -3.37 -8.04
C ASN A 132 10.01 -3.34 -7.07
N ARG A 133 10.59 -2.17 -6.79
CA ARG A 133 11.71 -2.02 -5.84
C ARG A 133 11.23 -2.29 -4.41
N ILE A 134 10.10 -1.68 -4.04
CA ILE A 134 9.51 -1.82 -2.71
C ILE A 134 8.96 -3.23 -2.48
N TYR A 135 8.39 -3.86 -3.49
CA TYR A 135 7.84 -5.21 -3.40
C TYR A 135 8.84 -6.25 -2.87
N ASN A 136 10.10 -6.21 -3.31
CA ASN A 136 11.13 -7.13 -2.83
C ASN A 136 11.33 -7.01 -1.31
N THR A 137 11.18 -5.81 -0.75
CA THR A 137 11.30 -5.56 0.70
C THR A 137 10.15 -6.16 1.51
N LEU A 138 9.02 -6.48 0.88
CA LEU A 138 7.82 -7.00 1.54
C LEU A 138 7.74 -8.53 1.53
N LEU A 139 8.50 -9.19 0.66
CA LEU A 139 8.47 -10.64 0.49
C LEU A 139 9.63 -11.39 1.13
N CYS A 140 10.74 -10.71 1.42
CA CYS A 140 11.84 -11.24 2.22
C CYS A 140 11.37 -11.71 3.61
#